data_AF-A0A3D2A796-F1
#
_entry.id   AF-A0A3D2A796-F1
#
_cell.length_a   1.000
_cell.length_b   1.000
_cell.length_c   1.000
_cell.angle_alpha   90.00
_cell.angle_beta   90.00
_cell.angle_gamma   90.00
#
_symmetry.space_group_name_H-M   'P 1'
#
loop_
_entity.id
_entity.type
_entity.pdbx_description
1 polymer ?
#
loop_
_entity_poly.entity_id
_entity_poly.type
_entity_poly.pdbx_seq_one_letter_code
_entity_poly.pdbx_strand_id
1 'polypeptide(L)'
;MADLTDLNEDLACYLQGAAAGVSVGDMQAVTRQYNAYYDARQSCYQLSLGRLQRLDLTLYLPRHSSAKTIKSARTATLKAVLAWHKTSCVADSNDNQHKHDRNDNGQSNDQNNNQNHDKKSRRDILVFDIVFFDETEMSADIPTLSPKKRLANRLTHHFDTAYFMEDLVIDMSGEPRPLQIFSRADWQELSSTLQTPCELWRFLCHHLQQLQQSLSDQRAHFEKVADLVTQFLYSPSVFTHLD
;
A
#
# COMPACT_ATOMS: atom_id res chain seq x y z
N MET A 1 9.41 32.04 2.01
CA MET A 1 9.62 30.90 2.92
C MET A 1 8.34 30.09 2.81
N ALA A 2 8.33 29.08 1.95
CA ALA A 2 7.15 28.22 1.81
C ALA A 2 7.08 27.34 3.04
N ASP A 3 5.95 27.39 3.74
CA ASP A 3 5.61 26.48 4.82
C ASP A 3 5.52 25.09 4.18
N LEU A 4 6.55 24.26 4.36
CA LEU A 4 6.59 22.89 3.87
C LEU A 4 5.69 22.07 4.79
N THR A 5 4.39 22.09 4.54
CA THR A 5 3.48 21.12 5.15
C THR A 5 3.93 19.73 4.72
N ASP A 6 4.26 18.89 5.69
CA ASP A 6 4.56 17.47 5.46
C ASP A 6 3.28 16.82 4.90
N LEU A 7 3.37 16.13 3.75
CA LEU A 7 2.22 15.42 3.17
C LEU A 7 1.53 14.52 4.20
N ASN A 8 2.28 13.96 5.16
CA ASN A 8 1.71 13.13 6.22
C ASN A 8 0.81 13.92 7.18
N GLU A 9 1.15 15.18 7.47
CA GLU A 9 0.31 16.08 8.26
C GLU A 9 -0.95 16.45 7.48
N ASP A 10 -0.81 16.78 6.20
CA ASP A 10 -1.95 17.09 5.33
C ASP A 10 -2.89 15.88 5.18
N LEU A 11 -2.35 14.67 5.00
CA LEU A 11 -3.14 13.44 4.92
C LEU A 11 -3.92 13.16 6.21
N ALA A 12 -3.44 13.61 7.37
CA ALA A 12 -4.15 13.40 8.64
C ALA A 12 -5.54 14.07 8.63
N CYS A 13 -5.70 15.20 7.92
CA CYS A 13 -6.98 15.88 7.76
C CYS A 13 -8.03 15.08 6.98
N TYR A 14 -7.61 14.08 6.19
CA TYR A 14 -8.49 13.27 5.36
C TYR A 14 -8.79 11.88 5.95
N LEU A 15 -8.19 11.55 7.10
CA LEU A 15 -8.32 10.27 7.76
C LEU A 15 -9.75 10.05 8.28
N GLN A 16 -10.38 8.94 7.89
CA GLN A 16 -11.77 8.61 8.24
C GLN A 16 -11.95 7.97 9.62
N GLY A 17 -10.87 7.78 10.38
CA GLY A 17 -10.87 7.15 11.70
C GLY A 17 -9.48 6.65 12.10
N ALA A 18 -9.34 6.20 13.35
CA ALA A 18 -8.08 5.61 13.80
C ALA A 18 -7.71 4.38 12.96
N ALA A 19 -6.41 4.21 12.69
CA ALA A 19 -5.92 3.05 11.96
C ALA A 19 -6.32 1.76 12.69
N ALA A 20 -7.02 0.86 12.00
CA ALA A 20 -7.50 -0.40 12.56
C ALA A 20 -6.44 -1.49 12.40
N GLY A 21 -6.26 -2.31 13.43
CA GLY A 21 -5.46 -3.54 13.32
C GLY A 21 -6.15 -4.54 12.39
N VAL A 22 -5.40 -5.11 11.45
CA VAL A 22 -5.93 -6.04 10.45
C VAL A 22 -5.20 -7.38 10.54
N SER A 23 -5.95 -8.46 10.52
CA SER A 23 -5.38 -9.80 10.36
C SER A 23 -5.21 -10.11 8.88
N VAL A 24 -3.96 -10.27 8.43
CA VAL A 24 -3.66 -10.67 7.06
C VAL A 24 -3.64 -12.19 7.00
N GLY A 25 -4.40 -12.76 6.07
CA GLY A 25 -4.47 -14.21 5.85
C GLY A 25 -3.08 -14.81 5.62
N ASP A 26 -2.88 -16.06 6.03
CA ASP A 26 -1.64 -16.84 5.87
C ASP A 26 -0.37 -16.29 6.54
N MET A 27 -0.43 -15.13 7.20
CA MET A 27 0.72 -14.60 7.95
C MET A 27 1.12 -15.49 9.13
N GLN A 28 0.22 -16.35 9.64
CA GLN A 28 0.59 -17.37 10.63
C GLN A 28 1.62 -18.37 10.10
N ALA A 29 1.58 -18.70 8.81
CA ALA A 29 2.57 -19.59 8.20
C ALA A 29 3.93 -18.89 8.10
N VAL A 30 3.93 -17.62 7.66
CA VAL A 30 5.13 -16.78 7.57
C VAL A 30 5.79 -16.61 8.94
N THR A 31 5.02 -16.23 9.96
CA THR A 31 5.52 -16.04 11.33
C THR A 31 6.15 -17.30 11.90
N ARG A 32 5.51 -18.46 11.74
CA ARG A 32 6.09 -19.75 12.18
C ARG A 32 7.34 -20.15 11.41
N GLN A 33 7.32 -20.01 10.07
CA GLN A 33 8.43 -20.45 9.23
C GLN A 33 9.72 -19.66 9.46
N TYR A 34 9.59 -18.36 9.73
CA TYR A 34 10.73 -17.44 9.81
C TYR A 34 11.02 -16.95 11.24
N ASN A 35 10.38 -17.54 12.26
CA ASN A 35 10.41 -17.05 13.64
C ASN A 35 10.12 -15.54 13.71
N ALA A 36 9.12 -15.12 12.94
CA ALA A 36 8.80 -13.73 12.68
C ALA A 36 7.52 -13.31 13.39
N TYR A 37 7.31 -12.01 13.49
CA TYR A 37 6.07 -11.41 13.96
C TYR A 37 5.64 -10.34 12.96
N TYR A 38 4.38 -9.96 12.98
CA TYR A 38 3.93 -8.85 12.14
C TYR A 38 2.95 -7.94 12.88
N ASP A 39 2.95 -6.68 12.48
CA ASP A 39 1.91 -5.71 12.80
C ASP A 39 1.37 -5.20 11.47
N ALA A 40 0.04 -5.16 11.35
CA ALA A 40 -0.64 -4.72 10.15
C ALA A 40 -1.77 -3.77 10.53
N ARG A 41 -1.73 -2.56 9.99
CA ARG A 41 -2.67 -1.48 10.31
C ARG A 41 -3.21 -0.86 9.04
N GLN A 42 -4.52 -0.72 8.96
CA GLN A 42 -5.18 -0.12 7.81
C GLN A 42 -5.73 1.26 8.13
N SER A 43 -5.42 2.21 7.27
CA SER A 43 -5.90 3.59 7.30
C SER A 43 -6.72 3.87 6.04
N CYS A 44 -7.85 4.56 6.20
CA CYS A 44 -8.70 5.00 5.11
C CYS A 44 -8.71 6.52 5.03
N TYR A 45 -8.35 7.07 3.88
CA TYR A 45 -8.34 8.49 3.60
C TYR A 45 -9.40 8.82 2.54
N GLN A 46 -10.24 9.81 2.80
CA GLN A 46 -11.20 10.32 1.82
C GLN A 46 -10.65 11.60 1.21
N LEU A 47 -9.95 11.49 0.08
CA LEU A 47 -9.36 12.63 -0.63
C LEU A 47 -10.38 13.25 -1.59
N SER A 48 -10.10 14.47 -2.06
CA SER A 48 -10.93 15.16 -3.06
C SER A 48 -11.05 14.39 -4.38
N LEU A 49 -10.01 13.66 -4.77
CA LEU A 49 -9.95 12.90 -6.03
C LEU A 49 -10.36 11.43 -5.88
N GLY A 50 -10.62 10.96 -4.66
CA GLY A 50 -11.03 9.59 -4.41
C GLY A 50 -10.64 9.05 -3.03
N ARG A 51 -10.89 7.76 -2.80
CA ARG A 51 -10.57 7.07 -1.56
C ARG A 51 -9.22 6.38 -1.65
N LEU A 52 -8.32 6.69 -0.72
CA LEU A 52 -7.05 6.00 -0.57
C LEU A 52 -7.13 5.07 0.64
N GLN A 53 -6.90 3.78 0.43
CA GLN A 53 -6.66 2.83 1.51
C GLN A 53 -5.18 2.49 1.59
N ARG A 54 -4.62 2.66 2.78
CA ARG A 54 -3.23 2.32 3.06
C ARG A 54 -3.16 1.20 4.09
N LEU A 55 -2.49 0.12 3.74
CA LEU A 55 -2.06 -0.91 4.68
C LEU A 55 -0.61 -0.66 5.05
N ASP A 56 -0.33 -0.30 6.30
CA ASP A 56 1.01 -0.28 6.88
C ASP A 56 1.29 -1.67 7.46
N LEU A 57 2.31 -2.39 6.95
CA LEU A 57 2.71 -3.70 7.45
C LEU A 57 4.18 -3.73 7.82
N THR A 58 4.48 -4.04 9.08
CA THR A 58 5.84 -4.27 9.57
C THR A 58 6.04 -5.75 9.85
N LEU A 59 7.01 -6.36 9.19
CA LEU A 59 7.53 -7.69 9.50
C LEU A 59 8.71 -7.56 10.45
N TYR A 60 8.61 -8.21 11.61
CA TYR A 60 9.69 -8.30 12.58
C TYR A 60 10.44 -9.60 12.39
N LEU A 61 11.73 -9.51 12.09
CA LEU A 61 12.62 -10.66 11.88
C LEU A 61 13.69 -10.75 12.96
N PRO A 62 14.15 -11.96 13.33
CA PRO A 62 15.29 -12.10 14.23
C PRO A 62 16.52 -11.38 13.68
N ARG A 63 17.28 -10.69 14.53
CA ARG A 63 18.48 -9.93 14.14
C ARG A 63 19.54 -10.76 13.41
N HIS A 64 19.60 -12.05 13.70
CA HIS A 64 20.53 -12.99 13.08
C HIS A 64 20.01 -13.61 11.77
N SER A 65 18.88 -13.11 11.23
CA SER A 65 18.32 -13.60 9.97
C SER A 65 19.31 -13.41 8.82
N SER A 66 19.58 -14.48 8.07
CA SER A 66 20.45 -14.42 6.89
C SER A 66 19.78 -13.65 5.74
N ALA A 67 20.58 -13.11 4.81
CA ALA A 67 20.07 -12.41 3.63
C ALA A 67 19.06 -13.24 2.82
N LYS A 68 19.30 -14.55 2.69
CA LYS A 68 18.37 -15.50 2.04
C LYS A 68 17.04 -15.59 2.79
N THR A 69 17.10 -15.64 4.12
CA THR A 69 15.92 -15.69 5.00
C THR A 69 15.11 -14.40 4.87
N ILE A 70 15.79 -13.24 4.91
CA ILE A 70 15.17 -11.93 4.73
C ILE A 70 14.46 -11.85 3.38
N LYS A 71 15.13 -12.21 2.27
CA LYS A 71 14.52 -12.21 0.93
C LYS A 71 13.29 -13.13 0.87
N SER A 72 13.40 -14.34 1.42
CA SER A 72 12.31 -15.34 1.40
C SER A 72 11.12 -14.92 2.25
N ALA A 73 11.36 -14.40 3.46
CA ALA A 73 10.33 -13.90 4.35
C ALA A 73 9.61 -12.68 3.77
N ARG A 74 10.36 -11.75 3.14
CA ARG A 74 9.81 -10.62 2.40
C ARG A 74 8.86 -11.11 1.29
N THR A 75 9.34 -11.96 0.39
CA THR A 75 8.51 -12.45 -0.72
C THR A 75 7.29 -13.24 -0.23
N ALA A 76 7.43 -14.08 0.79
CA ALA A 76 6.32 -14.83 1.37
C ALA A 76 5.26 -13.89 2.00
N THR A 77 5.71 -12.84 2.69
CA THR A 77 4.82 -11.83 3.28
C THR A 77 4.05 -11.08 2.20
N LEU A 78 4.73 -10.62 1.15
CA LEU A 78 4.07 -9.88 0.07
C LEU A 78 3.06 -10.77 -0.68
N LYS A 79 3.36 -12.06 -0.89
CA LYS A 79 2.41 -13.02 -1.46
C LYS A 79 1.18 -13.22 -0.58
N ALA A 80 1.36 -13.34 0.74
CA ALA A 80 0.25 -13.45 1.69
C ALA A 80 -0.64 -12.20 1.66
N VAL A 81 -0.04 -11.00 1.64
CA VAL A 81 -0.80 -9.74 1.53
C VAL A 81 -1.56 -9.63 0.22
N LEU A 82 -0.94 -10.01 -0.91
CA LEU A 82 -1.61 -10.01 -2.21
C LEU A 82 -2.80 -10.96 -2.24
N ALA A 83 -2.66 -12.18 -1.69
CA ALA A 83 -3.77 -13.13 -1.59
C ALA A 83 -4.91 -12.60 -0.70
N TRP A 84 -4.57 -12.01 0.44
CA TRP A 84 -5.53 -11.36 1.34
C TRP A 84 -6.24 -10.17 0.67
N HIS A 85 -5.52 -9.36 -0.10
CA HIS A 85 -6.09 -8.21 -0.80
C HIS A 85 -7.06 -8.64 -1.92
N LYS A 86 -6.69 -9.67 -2.71
CA LYS A 86 -7.57 -10.24 -3.74
C LYS A 86 -8.88 -10.78 -3.15
N THR A 87 -8.80 -11.54 -2.06
CA THR A 87 -10.01 -12.08 -1.39
C THR A 87 -10.90 -10.96 -0.83
N SER A 88 -10.30 -9.90 -0.27
CA SER A 88 -11.03 -8.72 0.18
C SER A 88 -11.71 -7.98 -0.98
N CYS A 89 -11.09 -7.94 -2.17
CA CYS A 89 -11.68 -7.32 -3.34
C CYS A 89 -12.88 -8.08 -3.92
N VAL A 90 -12.83 -9.42 -3.89
CA VAL A 90 -13.95 -10.26 -4.32
C VAL A 90 -15.13 -10.10 -3.35
N ALA A 91 -14.87 -10.08 -2.04
CA ALA A 91 -15.91 -9.88 -1.02
C ALA A 91 -16.64 -8.53 -1.20
N ASP A 92 -15.90 -7.44 -1.41
CA ASP A 92 -16.44 -6.12 -1.69
C ASP A 92 -17.34 -6.09 -2.95
N SER A 93 -17.09 -6.97 -3.93
CA SER A 93 -17.85 -7.04 -5.18
C SER A 93 -19.18 -7.79 -4.98
N ASN A 94 -19.18 -8.85 -4.19
CA ASN A 94 -20.35 -9.72 -3.96
C ASN A 94 -21.41 -9.08 -3.04
N ASP A 95 -21.00 -8.32 -2.02
CA ASP A 95 -21.94 -7.59 -1.13
C ASP A 95 -22.83 -6.59 -1.87
N ASN A 96 -22.45 -6.20 -3.10
CA ASN A 96 -23.23 -5.29 -3.92
C ASN A 96 -24.25 -5.97 -4.82
N GLN A 97 -24.10 -7.27 -5.12
CA GLN A 97 -25.10 -8.00 -5.89
C GLN A 97 -26.35 -8.29 -5.04
N HIS A 98 -26.18 -8.61 -3.76
CA HIS A 98 -27.30 -8.90 -2.86
C HIS A 98 -28.16 -7.68 -2.47
N LYS A 99 -27.71 -6.45 -2.73
CA LYS A 99 -28.53 -5.24 -2.54
C LYS A 99 -29.45 -4.92 -3.72
N HIS A 100 -29.27 -5.55 -4.89
CA HIS A 100 -30.08 -5.24 -6.06
C HIS A 100 -31.36 -6.09 -6.17
N ASP A 101 -31.47 -7.21 -5.45
CA ASP A 101 -32.59 -8.16 -5.57
C ASP A 101 -33.74 -7.94 -4.56
N ARG A 102 -33.74 -6.83 -3.82
CA ARG A 102 -34.86 -6.44 -2.94
C ARG A 102 -35.19 -4.97 -3.10
N ASN A 103 -35.93 -4.63 -4.15
CA ASN A 103 -36.97 -3.60 -4.11
C ASN A 103 -37.72 -3.56 -5.45
N ASP A 104 -38.82 -4.32 -5.51
CA ASP A 104 -39.85 -4.15 -6.53
C ASP A 104 -41.10 -3.58 -5.82
N ASN A 105 -41.16 -2.25 -5.75
CA ASN A 105 -42.38 -1.43 -5.87
C ASN A 105 -42.15 0.02 -5.44
N GLY A 106 -42.32 0.94 -6.40
CA GLY A 106 -42.95 2.25 -6.15
C GLY A 106 -42.05 3.45 -5.84
N GLN A 107 -41.91 4.31 -6.86
CA GLN A 107 -41.74 5.78 -6.79
C GLN A 107 -40.43 6.41 -6.23
N SER A 108 -39.68 7.00 -7.18
CA SER A 108 -39.07 8.36 -7.14
C SER A 108 -38.06 8.69 -6.03
N ASN A 109 -36.77 8.80 -6.39
CA ASN A 109 -36.09 10.08 -6.63
C ASN A 109 -34.57 9.91 -6.88
N ASP A 110 -34.05 10.80 -7.74
CA ASP A 110 -32.67 10.94 -8.20
C ASP A 110 -31.61 11.08 -7.10
N GLN A 111 -31.12 9.98 -6.53
CA GLN A 111 -29.95 10.01 -5.63
C GLN A 111 -28.91 8.89 -5.83
N ASN A 112 -29.00 8.09 -6.90
CA ASN A 112 -28.16 6.89 -7.03
C ASN A 112 -26.81 7.09 -7.75
N ASN A 113 -26.44 8.32 -8.16
CA ASN A 113 -25.20 8.56 -8.91
C ASN A 113 -23.94 8.74 -8.04
N ASN A 114 -24.07 9.03 -6.75
CA ASN A 114 -22.89 9.32 -5.91
C ASN A 114 -22.15 8.06 -5.42
N GLN A 115 -22.82 6.92 -5.25
CA GLN A 115 -22.16 5.70 -4.76
C GLN A 115 -21.34 4.96 -5.83
N ASN A 116 -21.60 5.20 -7.12
CA ASN A 116 -20.84 4.59 -8.21
C ASN A 116 -19.53 5.34 -8.52
N HIS A 117 -19.47 6.66 -8.29
CA HIS A 117 -18.22 7.43 -8.43
C HIS A 117 -17.20 7.07 -7.35
N ASP A 118 -17.65 6.83 -6.12
CA ASP A 118 -16.79 6.47 -4.97
C ASP A 118 -16.05 5.12 -5.15
N LYS A 119 -16.57 4.21 -6.00
CA LYS A 119 -15.95 2.90 -6.24
C LYS A 119 -14.93 2.90 -7.38
N LYS A 120 -15.10 3.80 -8.36
CA LYS A 120 -14.17 3.92 -9.51
C LYS A 120 -12.89 4.67 -9.13
N SER A 121 -12.98 5.54 -8.12
CA SER A 121 -11.85 6.31 -7.60
C SER A 121 -11.38 5.78 -6.25
N ARG A 122 -11.08 4.47 -6.14
CA ARG A 122 -10.40 3.89 -4.97
C ARG A 122 -9.01 3.41 -5.35
N ARG A 123 -8.02 3.73 -4.51
CA ARG A 123 -6.65 3.23 -4.63
C ARG A 123 -6.25 2.52 -3.35
N ASP A 124 -5.66 1.34 -3.51
CA ASP A 124 -5.16 0.54 -2.40
C ASP A 124 -3.63 0.50 -2.49
N ILE A 125 -2.97 0.80 -1.37
CA ILE A 125 -1.51 0.79 -1.26
C ILE A 125 -1.06 -0.03 -0.05
N LEU A 126 0.11 -0.66 -0.17
CA LEU A 126 0.85 -1.32 0.91
C LEU A 126 2.14 -0.54 1.17
N VAL A 127 2.36 -0.12 2.41
CA VAL A 127 3.66 0.35 2.90
C VAL A 127 4.28 -0.76 3.73
N PHE A 128 5.29 -1.41 3.18
CA PHE A 128 5.94 -2.57 3.76
C PHE A 128 7.27 -2.20 4.43
N ASP A 129 7.50 -2.79 5.60
CA ASP A 129 8.63 -2.48 6.46
C ASP A 129 9.20 -3.75 7.09
N ILE A 130 10.52 -3.76 7.32
CA ILE A 130 11.20 -4.85 8.02
C ILE A 130 12.00 -4.27 9.19
N VAL A 131 11.76 -4.82 10.39
CA VAL A 131 12.46 -4.42 11.62
C VAL A 131 13.08 -5.65 12.27
N PHE A 132 14.35 -5.54 12.66
CA PHE A 132 15.02 -6.60 13.39
C PHE A 132 14.74 -6.51 14.90
N PHE A 133 14.54 -7.66 15.53
CA PHE A 133 14.41 -7.76 16.98
C PHE A 133 15.45 -8.73 17.55
N ASP A 134 15.83 -8.47 18.80
CA ASP A 134 16.60 -9.39 19.61
C ASP A 134 15.62 -10.25 20.43
N GLU A 135 15.79 -11.58 20.43
CA GLU A 135 14.85 -12.52 21.07
C GLU A 135 14.71 -12.27 22.58
N THR A 136 15.74 -11.72 23.21
CA THR A 136 15.75 -11.34 24.63
C THR A 136 14.91 -10.10 24.94
N GLU A 137 14.52 -9.33 23.91
CA GLU A 137 13.70 -8.11 24.05
C GLU A 137 12.21 -8.38 23.77
N MET A 138 11.83 -9.64 23.58
CA MET A 138 10.44 -10.04 23.35
C MET A 138 9.68 -10.33 24.64
N SER A 139 8.59 -9.57 24.84
CA SER A 139 7.46 -10.01 25.65
C SER A 139 6.42 -10.68 24.75
N ALA A 140 5.49 -11.44 25.33
CA ALA A 140 4.52 -12.29 24.61
C ALA A 140 3.62 -11.54 23.60
N ASP A 141 3.50 -10.21 23.70
CA ASP A 141 2.69 -9.39 22.80
C ASP A 141 3.50 -8.22 22.24
N ILE A 142 3.88 -8.32 20.95
CA ILE A 142 4.51 -7.28 20.11
C ILE A 142 5.91 -6.84 20.61
N PRO A 143 6.87 -6.56 19.71
CA PRO A 143 8.15 -5.98 20.14
C PRO A 143 7.94 -4.64 20.86
N THR A 144 8.16 -4.61 22.17
CA THR A 144 8.27 -3.40 23.02
C THR A 144 9.57 -2.63 22.76
N LEU A 145 10.01 -2.60 21.50
CA LEU A 145 11.15 -1.82 21.08
C LEU A 145 10.78 -0.33 21.22
N SER A 146 11.59 0.40 21.98
CA SER A 146 11.49 1.87 22.00
C SER A 146 11.58 2.44 20.57
N PRO A 147 10.93 3.58 20.26
CA PRO A 147 10.96 4.17 18.92
C PRO A 147 12.38 4.32 18.35
N LYS A 148 13.35 4.72 19.18
CA LYS A 148 14.77 4.84 18.79
C LYS A 148 15.39 3.50 18.39
N LYS A 149 15.13 2.42 19.16
CA LYS A 149 15.61 1.07 18.82
C LYS A 149 14.94 0.53 17.56
N ARG A 150 13.64 0.78 17.37
CA ARG A 150 12.92 0.41 16.13
C ARG A 150 13.49 1.07 14.89
N LEU A 151 13.99 2.31 15.02
CA LEU A 151 14.64 3.01 13.94
C LEU A 151 16.01 2.40 13.64
N ALA A 152 16.83 2.15 14.67
CA ALA A 152 18.18 1.59 14.53
C ALA A 152 18.19 0.16 13.98
N ASN A 153 17.14 -0.61 14.24
CA ASN A 153 17.02 -2.01 13.80
C ASN A 153 16.24 -2.17 12.49
N ARG A 154 15.94 -1.09 11.78
CA ARG A 154 15.16 -1.15 10.53
C ARG A 154 16.04 -1.55 9.36
N LEU A 155 15.52 -2.43 8.51
CA LEU A 155 16.14 -2.71 7.22
C LEU A 155 15.69 -1.64 6.21
N THR A 156 16.63 -0.85 5.71
CA THR A 156 16.38 -0.02 4.53
C THR A 156 16.34 -0.91 3.29
N HIS A 157 15.21 -0.91 2.59
CA HIS A 157 15.02 -1.64 1.34
C HIS A 157 14.14 -0.83 0.40
N HIS A 158 14.18 -1.17 -0.88
CA HIS A 158 13.41 -0.50 -1.94
C HIS A 158 12.73 -1.56 -2.82
N PHE A 159 11.70 -1.12 -3.53
CA PHE A 159 11.12 -1.91 -4.62
C PHE A 159 11.40 -1.24 -5.95
N ASP A 160 12.18 -1.92 -6.79
CA ASP A 160 12.40 -1.55 -8.17
C ASP A 160 11.43 -2.31 -9.09
N THR A 161 11.35 -1.88 -10.35
CA THR A 161 10.49 -2.55 -11.33
C THR A 161 10.88 -4.03 -11.52
N ALA A 162 12.19 -4.32 -11.49
CA ALA A 162 12.70 -5.68 -11.65
C ALA A 162 12.16 -6.61 -10.56
N TYR A 163 12.06 -6.15 -9.32
CA TYR A 163 11.50 -6.92 -8.20
C TYR A 163 10.05 -7.33 -8.47
N PHE A 164 9.23 -6.42 -9.02
CA PHE A 164 7.85 -6.73 -9.37
C PHE A 164 7.73 -7.72 -10.52
N MET A 165 8.65 -7.64 -11.49
CA MET A 165 8.67 -8.51 -12.66
C MET A 165 9.23 -9.91 -12.37
N GLU A 166 10.25 -10.01 -11.51
CA GLU A 166 11.02 -11.25 -11.31
C GLU A 166 10.65 -11.98 -10.02
N ASP A 167 10.55 -11.26 -8.91
CA ASP A 167 10.45 -11.85 -7.57
C ASP A 167 9.01 -11.91 -7.05
N LEU A 168 8.17 -10.95 -7.46
CA LEU A 168 6.81 -10.81 -6.95
C LEU A 168 5.71 -11.15 -7.97
N VAL A 169 6.05 -11.24 -9.28
CA VAL A 169 5.17 -11.52 -10.43
C VAL A 169 3.72 -11.17 -10.12
N ILE A 170 3.47 -9.88 -9.91
CA ILE A 170 2.11 -9.42 -9.60
C ILE A 170 1.31 -9.42 -10.88
N ASP A 171 0.17 -10.12 -10.86
CA ASP A 171 -0.85 -9.95 -11.89
C ASP A 171 -1.54 -8.59 -11.69
N MET A 172 -0.91 -7.53 -12.19
CA MET A 172 -1.46 -6.17 -12.23
C MET A 172 -2.45 -6.00 -13.41
N SER A 173 -2.53 -7.01 -14.27
CA SER A 173 -3.41 -7.06 -15.44
C SER A 173 -4.74 -7.73 -15.09
N GLY A 174 -5.84 -6.97 -15.12
CA GLY A 174 -7.19 -7.52 -14.95
C GLY A 174 -7.74 -7.48 -13.52
N GLU A 175 -6.94 -7.10 -12.52
CA GLU A 175 -7.45 -6.79 -11.19
C GLU A 175 -8.19 -5.43 -11.22
N PRO A 176 -9.44 -5.34 -10.73
CA PRO A 176 -10.18 -4.08 -10.75
C PRO A 176 -9.57 -3.02 -9.84
N ARG A 177 -8.75 -3.43 -8.86
CA ARG A 177 -8.07 -2.56 -7.90
C ARG A 177 -6.66 -3.09 -7.63
N PRO A 178 -5.65 -2.73 -8.43
CA PRO A 178 -4.28 -3.21 -8.21
C PRO A 178 -3.69 -2.63 -6.93
N LEU A 179 -3.14 -3.49 -6.07
CA LEU A 179 -2.42 -3.09 -4.85
C LEU A 179 -1.04 -2.58 -5.23
N GLN A 180 -0.79 -1.28 -5.00
CA GLN A 180 0.55 -0.70 -5.22
C GLN A 180 1.40 -0.87 -3.96
N ILE A 181 2.65 -1.31 -4.11
CA ILE A 181 3.50 -1.68 -2.99
C ILE A 181 4.70 -0.73 -2.92
N PHE A 182 4.93 -0.18 -1.73
CA PHE A 182 6.05 0.71 -1.43
C PHE A 182 6.80 0.17 -0.22
N SER A 183 8.11 0.35 -0.18
CA SER A 183 8.84 0.19 1.08
C SER A 183 8.55 1.38 1.99
N ARG A 184 8.82 1.24 3.29
CA ARG A 184 8.75 2.38 4.20
C ARG A 184 9.66 3.53 3.77
N ALA A 185 10.85 3.22 3.27
CA ALA A 185 11.81 4.23 2.80
C ALA A 185 11.29 4.97 1.57
N ASP A 186 10.80 4.23 0.56
CA ASP A 186 10.19 4.81 -0.64
C ASP A 186 8.99 5.70 -0.30
N TRP A 187 8.14 5.25 0.63
CA TRP A 187 6.98 6.03 1.08
C TRP A 187 7.40 7.32 1.78
N GLN A 188 8.42 7.27 2.66
CA GLN A 188 8.93 8.46 3.35
C GLN A 188 9.48 9.49 2.37
N GLU A 189 10.30 9.04 1.41
CA GLU A 189 10.88 9.90 0.38
C GLU A 189 9.79 10.55 -0.48
N LEU A 190 8.83 9.75 -0.96
CA LEU A 190 7.65 10.22 -1.68
C LEU A 190 6.88 11.26 -0.87
N SER A 191 6.59 10.98 0.41
CA SER A 191 5.83 11.91 1.27
C SER A 191 6.58 13.20 1.60
N SER A 192 7.92 13.17 1.54
CA SER A 192 8.75 14.36 1.76
C SER A 192 8.89 15.22 0.50
N THR A 193 8.59 14.66 -0.67
CA THR A 193 8.80 15.32 -1.97
C THR A 193 7.49 15.85 -2.56
N LEU A 194 6.39 15.10 -2.43
CA LEU A 194 5.07 15.56 -2.83
C LEU A 194 4.51 16.51 -1.77
N GLN A 195 3.88 17.59 -2.21
CA GLN A 195 3.39 18.67 -1.36
C GLN A 195 1.90 18.56 -1.05
N THR A 196 1.12 17.89 -1.90
CA THR A 196 -0.34 17.85 -1.73
C THR A 196 -0.94 16.44 -1.88
N PRO A 197 -2.08 16.16 -1.23
CA PRO A 197 -2.81 14.91 -1.45
C PRO A 197 -3.25 14.70 -2.91
N CYS A 198 -3.47 15.78 -3.67
CA CYS A 198 -3.77 15.71 -5.09
C CYS A 198 -2.56 15.22 -5.91
N GLU A 199 -1.35 15.70 -5.59
CA GLU A 199 -0.11 15.22 -6.20
C GLU A 199 0.12 13.75 -5.87
N LEU A 200 -0.09 13.34 -4.61
CA LEU A 200 -0.05 11.92 -4.24
C LEU A 200 -0.99 11.08 -5.10
N TRP A 201 -2.24 11.52 -5.23
CA TRP A 201 -3.22 10.77 -6.00
C TRP A 201 -2.80 10.62 -7.46
N ARG A 202 -2.35 11.71 -8.11
CA ARG A 202 -1.85 11.68 -9.50
C ARG A 202 -0.59 10.85 -9.64
N PHE A 203 0.33 10.94 -8.69
CA PHE A 203 1.54 10.10 -8.66
C PHE A 203 1.17 8.61 -8.59
N LEU A 204 0.21 8.22 -7.75
CA LEU A 204 -0.28 6.83 -7.68
C LEU A 204 -0.95 6.38 -8.98
N CYS A 205 -1.42 7.29 -9.83
CA CYS A 205 -1.87 6.95 -11.19
C CYS A 205 -0.67 6.68 -12.09
N HIS A 206 0.30 7.59 -12.06
CA HIS A 206 1.50 7.54 -12.87
C HIS A 206 2.36 6.29 -12.56
N HIS A 207 2.58 6.00 -11.28
CA HIS A 207 3.32 4.82 -10.82
C HIS A 207 2.66 3.51 -11.29
N LEU A 208 1.33 3.41 -11.15
CA LEU A 208 0.60 2.24 -11.64
C LEU A 208 0.75 2.09 -13.16
N GLN A 209 0.64 3.19 -13.92
CA GLN A 209 0.81 3.17 -15.36
C GLN A 209 2.23 2.73 -15.77
N GLN A 210 3.27 3.23 -15.09
CA GLN A 210 4.65 2.81 -15.36
C GLN A 210 4.86 1.32 -15.07
N LEU A 211 4.31 0.80 -13.97
CA LEU A 211 4.37 -0.63 -13.66
C LEU A 211 3.65 -1.48 -14.72
N GLN A 212 2.46 -1.06 -15.17
CA GLN A 212 1.71 -1.77 -16.21
C GLN A 212 2.44 -1.76 -17.57
N GLN A 213 3.06 -0.63 -17.94
CA GLN A 213 3.90 -0.52 -19.13
C GLN A 213 5.11 -1.44 -19.03
N SER A 214 5.79 -1.45 -17.89
CA SER A 214 6.93 -2.34 -17.66
C SER A 214 6.61 -3.82 -17.77
N LEU A 215 5.45 -4.23 -17.25
CA LEU A 215 4.98 -5.61 -17.38
C LEU A 215 4.62 -5.95 -18.83
N SER A 216 4.05 -5.00 -19.58
CA SER A 216 3.64 -5.19 -20.97
C SER A 216 4.84 -5.28 -21.92
N ASP A 217 5.80 -4.37 -21.77
CA ASP A 217 6.97 -4.23 -22.64
C ASP A 217 8.16 -5.09 -22.17
N GLN A 218 8.01 -5.78 -21.03
CA GLN A 218 9.07 -6.56 -20.35
C GLN A 218 10.35 -5.75 -20.11
N ARG A 219 10.21 -4.46 -19.79
CA ARG A 219 11.33 -3.54 -19.57
C ARG A 219 11.13 -2.75 -18.29
N ALA A 220 12.18 -2.60 -17.49
CA ALA A 220 12.13 -1.71 -16.32
C ALA A 220 12.05 -0.24 -16.77
N HIS A 221 10.95 0.45 -16.42
CA HIS A 221 10.76 1.87 -16.70
C HIS A 221 11.29 2.77 -15.58
N PHE A 222 11.45 2.24 -14.37
CA PHE A 222 12.11 2.92 -13.27
C PHE A 222 12.86 1.94 -12.36
N GLU A 223 13.97 2.40 -11.77
CA GLU A 223 14.73 1.63 -10.78
C GLU A 223 14.41 2.07 -9.35
N LYS A 224 14.10 3.34 -9.12
CA LYS A 224 13.80 3.88 -7.80
C LYS A 224 12.56 4.75 -7.82
N VAL A 225 11.79 4.68 -6.74
CA VAL A 225 10.62 5.55 -6.53
C VAL A 225 11.04 7.02 -6.47
N ALA A 226 12.19 7.33 -5.87
CA ALA A 226 12.80 8.66 -5.85
C ALA A 226 12.89 9.32 -7.23
N ASP A 227 13.49 8.58 -8.18
CA ASP A 227 13.72 9.05 -9.54
C ASP A 227 12.38 9.22 -10.26
N LEU A 228 11.45 8.29 -10.03
CA LEU A 228 10.12 8.35 -10.61
C LEU A 228 9.29 9.54 -10.08
N VAL A 229 9.34 9.83 -8.78
CA VAL A 229 8.66 10.99 -8.19
C VAL A 229 9.24 12.27 -8.77
N THR A 230 10.56 12.35 -8.90
CA THR A 230 11.24 13.51 -9.50
C THR A 230 10.80 13.70 -10.95
N GLN A 231 10.86 12.64 -11.77
CA GLN A 231 10.41 12.68 -13.17
C GLN A 231 8.94 13.04 -13.30
N PHE A 232 8.09 12.50 -12.41
CA PHE A 232 6.68 12.83 -12.34
C PHE A 232 6.50 14.34 -12.13
N LEU A 233 7.18 14.96 -11.17
CA LEU A 233 7.04 16.39 -10.89
C LEU A 233 7.48 17.31 -12.05
N TYR A 234 8.36 16.84 -12.94
CA TYR A 234 8.75 17.54 -14.17
C TYR A 234 7.90 17.18 -15.39
N SER A 235 6.91 16.29 -15.24
CA SER A 235 6.05 15.82 -16.32
C SER A 235 4.76 16.64 -16.43
N PRO A 236 4.18 16.79 -17.63
CA PRO A 236 2.81 17.30 -17.79
C PRO A 236 1.76 16.48 -17.02
N SER A 237 2.07 15.22 -16.68
CA SER A 237 1.21 14.31 -15.91
C SER A 237 0.85 14.84 -14.52
N VAL A 238 1.60 15.80 -13.98
CA VAL A 238 1.26 16.50 -12.73
C VAL A 238 -0.04 17.29 -12.87
N PHE A 239 -0.35 17.77 -14.08
CA PHE A 239 -1.47 18.67 -14.35
C PHE A 239 -2.62 18.02 -15.11
N THR A 240 -2.47 16.77 -15.56
CA THR A 240 -3.54 16.09 -16.29
C THR A 240 -4.74 15.82 -15.37
N HIS A 241 -5.93 16.11 -15.90
CA HIS A 241 -7.18 15.72 -15.28
C HIS A 241 -7.35 14.20 -15.40
N LEU A 242 -7.87 13.58 -14.35
CA LEU A 242 -8.25 12.18 -14.35
C LEU A 242 -9.61 12.08 -15.02
N ASP A 243 -9.64 11.61 -16.26
CA ASP A 243 -10.87 11.26 -16.99
C ASP A 243 -11.50 9.96 -16.45
#